data_AF-A0A7C7VJ76-F1
#
_entry.id   AF-A0A7C7VJ76-F1
#
_cell.length_a   1.000
_cell.length_b   1.000
_cell.length_c   1.000
_cell.angle_alpha   90.00
_cell.angle_beta   90.00
_cell.angle_gamma   90.00
#
_symmetry.space_group_name_H-M   'P 1'
#
loop_
_entity.id
_entity.type
_entity.pdbx_description
1 polymer ?
#
loop_
_entity_poly.entity_id
_entity_poly.type
_entity_poly.pdbx_seq_one_letter_code
_entity_poly.pdbx_strand_id
1 'polypeptide(L)'
;MPSKYVKAWDEIFGGQEGIKDVLKQVRSGGVIGVPAGILRRYGRRKGWYGRIVLSGKGIVKSTGAAHVNALGRILQSHIEPKEKIECVVREENGQLTLYLSRSSESIQKRKIKRERRGEESEEKGITDEDLGDFYILVSRFEKDLRKFIKQKLGSKYTKRLRNDMPKLVEEWEHLRKKDEEWGIEPEKDLINYATIGNYIEIIRRYSRLFTGSPQELSAVETKLRDFANYGRNPLMHCRTITLQKYFSAKAAVNYLKKWIERKTQYKR
;
A
#
# COMPACT_ATOMS: atom_id res chain seq x y z
N MET A 1 25.22 -0.48 28.73
CA MET A 1 24.98 0.69 29.62
C MET A 1 23.50 1.03 29.67
N PRO A 2 22.94 1.45 30.82
CA PRO A 2 21.55 1.88 30.94
C PRO A 2 21.29 3.16 30.14
N SER A 3 20.09 3.28 29.55
CA SER A 3 19.68 4.54 28.90
C SER A 3 19.62 5.64 29.96
N LYS A 4 20.19 6.80 29.66
CA LYS A 4 20.14 7.99 30.55
C LYS A 4 18.72 8.46 30.87
N TYR A 5 17.72 8.03 30.10
CA TYR A 5 16.32 8.33 30.31
C TYR A 5 15.63 7.42 31.35
N VAL A 6 16.27 6.34 31.81
CA VAL A 6 15.74 5.48 32.88
C VAL A 6 15.51 6.30 34.15
N LYS A 7 16.53 7.06 34.59
CA LYS A 7 16.43 7.96 35.75
C LYS A 7 15.32 9.00 35.62
N ALA A 8 15.11 9.53 34.42
CA ALA A 8 14.05 10.50 34.16
C ALA A 8 12.65 9.89 34.34
N TRP A 9 12.46 8.64 33.95
CA TRP A 9 11.19 7.94 34.13
C TRP A 9 10.95 7.55 35.58
N ASP A 10 11.99 7.15 36.31
CA ASP A 10 11.89 6.91 37.75
C ASP A 10 11.41 8.16 38.49
N GLU A 11 11.94 9.33 38.13
CA GLU A 11 11.54 10.64 38.67
C GLU A 11 10.09 11.00 38.29
N ILE A 12 9.68 10.73 37.04
CA ILE A 12 8.32 11.02 36.55
C ILE A 12 7.27 10.15 37.24
N PHE A 13 7.54 8.87 37.46
CA PHE A 13 6.59 7.96 38.11
C PHE A 13 6.68 7.99 39.64
N GLY A 14 7.71 8.61 40.23
CA GLY A 14 7.88 8.64 41.67
C GLY A 14 8.10 7.26 42.29
N GLY A 15 8.67 6.32 41.53
CA GLY A 15 8.91 4.93 41.96
C GLY A 15 7.77 3.95 41.67
N GLN A 16 7.80 2.77 42.31
CA GLN A 16 6.94 1.64 41.97
C GLN A 16 5.44 1.89 42.24
N GLU A 17 5.10 2.70 43.23
CA GLU A 17 3.70 2.98 43.57
C GLU A 17 3.02 3.82 42.49
N GLY A 18 3.67 4.90 42.02
CA GLY A 18 3.12 5.71 40.94
C GLY A 18 3.01 4.97 39.61
N ILE A 19 3.91 4.00 39.33
CA ILE A 19 3.75 3.09 38.18
C ILE A 19 2.46 2.26 38.30
N LYS A 20 2.20 1.68 39.48
CA LYS A 20 1.01 0.87 39.72
C LYS A 20 -0.27 1.71 39.60
N ASP A 21 -0.28 2.93 40.11
CA ASP A 21 -1.44 3.83 40.04
C ASP A 21 -1.78 4.23 38.62
N VAL A 22 -0.76 4.58 37.83
CA VAL A 22 -0.92 4.88 36.40
C VAL A 22 -1.46 3.66 35.66
N LEU A 23 -0.87 2.46 35.86
CA LEU A 23 -1.34 1.25 35.17
C LEU A 23 -2.76 0.83 35.59
N LYS A 24 -3.13 1.01 36.86
CA LYS A 24 -4.50 0.76 37.35
C LYS A 24 -5.53 1.60 36.61
N GLN A 25 -5.23 2.88 36.41
CA GLN A 25 -6.08 3.80 35.65
C GLN A 25 -6.09 3.48 34.15
N VAL A 26 -5.01 2.94 33.58
CA VAL A 26 -5.02 2.48 32.17
C VAL A 26 -5.92 1.26 32.03
N ARG A 27 -5.85 0.34 33.00
CA ARG A 27 -6.63 -0.90 33.02
C ARG A 27 -8.13 -0.66 33.09
N SER A 28 -8.58 0.44 33.70
CA SER A 28 -9.99 0.86 33.74
C SER A 28 -10.53 1.38 32.40
N GLY A 29 -9.68 1.46 31.36
CA GLY A 29 -10.09 1.73 29.98
C GLY A 29 -9.87 3.18 29.50
N GLY A 30 -9.26 4.03 30.33
CA GLY A 30 -8.92 5.41 29.98
C GLY A 30 -7.58 5.54 29.23
N VAL A 31 -7.38 6.72 28.62
CA VAL A 31 -6.06 7.20 28.20
C VAL A 31 -5.56 8.18 29.24
N ILE A 32 -4.36 7.95 29.79
CA ILE A 32 -3.77 8.81 30.81
C ILE A 32 -2.64 9.61 30.19
N GLY A 33 -2.62 10.92 30.45
CA GLY A 33 -1.46 11.77 30.18
C GLY A 33 -0.63 12.01 31.44
N VAL A 34 0.66 11.70 31.39
CA VAL A 34 1.64 11.95 32.44
C VAL A 34 2.62 13.02 31.95
N PRO A 35 2.77 14.16 32.65
CA PRO A 35 3.76 15.17 32.29
C PRO A 35 5.17 14.58 32.26
N ALA A 36 5.88 14.78 31.16
CA ALA A 36 7.19 14.19 30.89
C ALA A 36 8.28 15.24 30.60
N GLY A 37 8.04 16.51 30.98
CA GLY A 37 8.98 17.62 30.75
C GLY A 37 10.38 17.39 31.33
N ILE A 38 10.48 16.60 32.40
CA ILE A 38 11.73 16.21 33.06
C ILE A 38 12.71 15.57 32.07
N LEU A 39 12.24 14.85 31.05
CA LEU A 39 13.08 14.25 30.01
C LEU A 39 14.06 15.23 29.35
N ARG A 40 13.68 16.51 29.22
CA ARG A 40 14.50 17.56 28.60
C ARG A 40 15.80 17.80 29.37
N ARG A 41 15.83 17.57 30.68
CA ARG A 41 17.04 17.68 31.52
C ARG A 41 18.06 16.60 31.17
N TYR A 42 17.61 15.44 30.71
CA TYR A 42 18.46 14.26 30.45
C TYR A 42 18.92 14.14 28.99
N GLY A 43 18.43 14.98 28.07
CA GLY A 43 18.98 15.06 26.72
C GLY A 43 18.33 16.08 25.82
N ARG A 44 19.09 16.56 24.84
CA ARG A 44 18.61 17.42 23.75
C ARG A 44 18.21 16.57 22.55
N ARG A 45 17.06 16.85 21.94
CA ARG A 45 16.55 16.14 20.77
C ARG A 45 15.86 17.12 19.83
N LYS A 46 15.94 16.86 18.51
CA LYS A 46 15.16 17.57 17.48
C LYS A 46 13.66 17.23 17.56
N GLY A 47 13.32 16.09 18.18
CA GLY A 47 11.94 15.67 18.42
C GLY A 47 11.84 14.68 19.58
N TRP A 48 10.75 14.81 20.34
CA TRP A 48 10.41 13.93 21.48
C TRP A 48 9.32 12.93 21.16
N TYR A 49 8.88 12.86 19.91
CA TYR A 49 7.94 11.82 19.51
C TYR A 49 8.58 10.44 19.65
N GLY A 50 7.87 9.53 20.30
CA GLY A 50 8.21 8.12 20.31
C GLY A 50 7.04 7.29 20.79
N ARG A 51 6.95 6.07 20.27
CA ARG A 51 5.85 5.15 20.58
C ARG A 51 6.44 3.78 20.84
N ILE A 52 5.95 3.14 21.89
CA ILE A 52 6.20 1.73 22.13
C ILE A 52 4.91 1.02 22.53
N VAL A 53 4.83 -0.27 22.23
CA VAL A 53 3.83 -1.16 22.81
C VAL A 53 4.57 -2.17 23.69
N LEU A 54 4.21 -2.21 24.96
CA LEU A 54 4.79 -3.09 25.96
C LEU A 54 3.85 -4.24 26.28
N SER A 55 4.44 -5.41 26.51
CA SER A 55 3.79 -6.58 27.10
C SER A 55 4.61 -7.08 28.29
N GLY A 56 4.06 -8.00 29.09
CA GLY A 56 4.85 -8.65 30.15
C GLY A 56 6.09 -9.40 29.63
N LYS A 57 6.15 -9.73 28.34
CA LYS A 57 7.33 -10.35 27.70
C LYS A 57 8.36 -9.33 27.18
N GLY A 58 8.05 -8.04 27.20
CA GLY A 58 8.92 -6.97 26.72
C GLY A 58 8.28 -6.08 25.66
N ILE A 59 9.13 -5.33 24.96
CA ILE A 59 8.71 -4.42 23.89
C ILE A 59 8.21 -5.25 22.70
N VAL A 60 6.93 -5.10 22.37
CA VAL A 60 6.28 -5.74 21.21
C VAL A 60 6.49 -4.91 19.95
N LYS A 61 6.53 -3.58 20.09
CA LYS A 61 6.57 -2.63 18.98
C LYS A 61 7.27 -1.35 19.42
N SER A 62 8.10 -0.75 18.57
CA SER A 62 8.80 0.51 18.87
C SER A 62 9.07 1.31 17.61
N THR A 63 8.81 2.62 17.65
CA THR A 63 9.17 3.56 16.58
C THR A 63 10.54 4.21 16.78
N GLY A 64 11.42 3.61 17.60
CA GLY A 64 12.85 3.90 17.56
C GLY A 64 13.32 5.17 18.29
N ALA A 65 12.87 5.40 19.53
CA ALA A 65 13.38 6.49 20.35
C ALA A 65 13.92 6.01 21.71
N ALA A 66 15.21 6.24 21.97
CA ALA A 66 15.88 5.78 23.20
C ALA A 66 15.26 6.28 24.52
N HIS A 67 14.51 7.39 24.47
CA HIS A 67 13.78 7.90 25.63
C HIS A 67 12.51 7.09 25.90
N VAL A 68 11.75 6.71 24.86
CA VAL A 68 10.57 5.86 25.03
C VAL A 68 10.98 4.41 25.28
N ASN A 69 11.98 3.87 24.59
CA ASN A 69 12.48 2.51 24.84
C ASN A 69 12.96 2.27 26.28
N ALA A 70 13.39 3.33 26.98
CA ALA A 70 13.75 3.25 28.39
C ALA A 70 12.55 2.88 29.28
N LEU A 71 11.31 3.24 28.90
CA LEU A 71 10.09 2.83 29.60
C LEU A 71 9.92 1.32 29.63
N GLY A 72 10.42 0.59 28.63
CA GLY A 72 10.37 -0.87 28.63
C GLY A 72 11.09 -1.47 29.85
N ARG A 73 12.17 -0.84 30.32
CA ARG A 73 12.87 -1.32 31.51
C ARG A 73 12.18 -0.97 32.83
N ILE A 74 11.31 0.05 32.81
CA ILE A 74 10.60 0.55 33.99
C ILE A 74 9.24 -0.14 34.13
N LEU A 75 8.49 -0.27 33.03
CA LEU A 75 7.10 -0.70 33.05
C LEU A 75 6.93 -2.20 32.80
N GLN A 76 7.87 -2.88 32.11
CA GLN A 76 7.69 -4.29 31.71
C GLN A 76 7.40 -5.21 32.89
N SER A 77 8.10 -5.05 34.02
CA SER A 77 7.90 -5.86 35.23
C SER A 77 6.53 -5.64 35.90
N HIS A 78 5.78 -4.61 35.48
CA HIS A 78 4.48 -4.25 36.04
C HIS A 78 3.31 -4.57 35.10
N ILE A 79 3.59 -5.08 33.89
CA ILE A 79 2.60 -5.41 32.86
C ILE A 79 2.31 -6.92 32.89
N GLU A 80 1.03 -7.28 32.88
CA GLU A 80 0.62 -8.69 32.89
C GLU A 80 1.00 -9.42 31.58
N PRO A 81 1.22 -10.74 31.58
CA PRO A 81 1.69 -11.47 30.39
C PRO A 81 0.81 -11.35 29.13
N LYS A 82 -0.51 -11.17 29.32
CA LYS A 82 -1.49 -11.00 28.23
C LYS A 82 -1.86 -9.53 27.99
N GLU A 83 -1.38 -8.62 28.83
CA GLU A 83 -1.64 -7.20 28.73
C GLU A 83 -0.73 -6.56 27.68
N LYS A 84 -1.29 -5.65 26.90
CA LYS A 84 -0.56 -4.80 25.95
C LYS A 84 -0.86 -3.35 26.29
N ILE A 85 0.17 -2.62 26.72
CA ILE A 85 0.09 -1.19 27.02
C ILE A 85 0.78 -0.42 25.90
N GLU A 86 0.06 0.53 25.31
CA GLU A 86 0.63 1.49 24.39
C GLU A 86 1.13 2.71 25.17
N CYS A 87 2.36 3.10 24.90
CA CYS A 87 3.00 4.28 25.47
C CYS A 87 3.43 5.22 24.34
N VAL A 88 2.93 6.45 24.34
CA VAL A 88 3.26 7.48 23.34
C VAL A 88 3.77 8.71 24.02
N VAL A 89 5.02 9.09 23.75
CA VAL A 89 5.55 10.40 24.14
C VAL A 89 5.38 11.34 22.96
N ARG A 90 4.80 12.52 23.20
CA ARG A 90 4.68 13.58 22.20
C ARG A 90 4.61 14.94 22.87
N GLU A 91 4.91 15.96 22.09
CA GLU A 91 4.83 17.35 22.52
C GLU A 91 3.55 17.97 21.96
N GLU A 92 2.71 18.51 22.84
CA GLU A 92 1.48 19.22 22.49
C GLU A 92 1.48 20.57 23.19
N ASN A 93 1.30 21.67 22.45
CA ASN A 93 1.30 23.04 22.99
C ASN A 93 2.55 23.37 23.83
N GLY A 94 3.72 22.86 23.44
CA GLY A 94 4.99 23.07 24.16
C GLY A 94 5.18 22.23 25.42
N GLN A 95 4.18 21.43 25.80
CA GLN A 95 4.25 20.50 26.92
C GLN A 95 4.55 19.08 26.44
N LEU A 96 5.57 18.47 27.04
CA LEU A 96 5.93 17.09 26.76
C LEU A 96 5.12 16.16 27.67
N THR A 97 4.35 15.24 27.06
CA THR A 97 3.43 14.35 27.78
C THR A 97 3.61 12.91 27.30
N LEU A 98 3.62 11.98 28.25
CA LEU A 98 3.51 10.54 28.01
C LEU A 98 2.04 10.13 28.10
N TYR A 99 1.51 9.55 27.03
CA TYR A 99 0.19 8.96 27.00
C TYR A 99 0.28 7.45 27.17
N LEU A 100 -0.51 6.89 28.09
CA LEU A 100 -0.65 5.44 28.28
C LEU A 100 -2.09 5.02 28.02
N SER A 101 -2.26 3.92 27.28
CA SER A 101 -3.57 3.34 26.98
C SER A 101 -3.47 1.81 26.84
N ARG A 102 -4.59 1.10 27.01
CA ARG A 102 -4.66 -0.30 26.61
C ARG A 102 -4.58 -0.37 25.09
N SER A 103 -3.67 -1.18 24.58
CA SER A 103 -3.62 -1.50 23.15
C SER A 103 -4.82 -2.37 22.79
N SER A 104 -5.96 -1.76 22.51
CA SER A 104 -7.16 -2.46 22.07
C SER A 104 -6.94 -3.08 20.68
N GLU A 105 -7.18 -4.37 20.53
CA GLU A 105 -7.31 -5.01 19.20
C GLU A 105 -8.58 -4.50 18.46
N SER A 106 -9.47 -3.74 19.11
CA SER A 106 -10.78 -3.32 18.59
C SER A 106 -10.94 -1.83 18.18
N ILE A 107 -9.94 -0.95 18.37
CA ILE A 107 -9.96 0.42 17.80
C ILE A 107 -9.46 0.45 16.34
N GLN A 108 -9.44 -0.70 15.66
CA GLN A 108 -9.10 -0.81 14.23
C GLN A 108 -10.15 -0.21 13.27
N LYS A 109 -11.36 0.15 13.71
CA LYS A 109 -12.44 0.59 12.80
C LYS A 109 -12.57 2.11 12.56
N ARG A 110 -11.96 2.99 13.35
CA ARG A 110 -12.13 4.46 13.20
C ARG A 110 -10.93 5.25 12.65
N LYS A 111 -9.74 4.64 12.55
CA LYS A 111 -8.53 5.27 11.95
C LYS A 111 -8.13 4.73 10.57
N ILE A 112 -9.05 4.12 9.83
CA ILE A 112 -8.86 3.65 8.43
C ILE A 112 -8.55 4.82 7.46
N LYS A 113 -8.70 6.09 7.86
CA LYS A 113 -8.67 7.20 6.89
C LYS A 113 -7.38 8.02 6.78
N ARG A 114 -6.36 7.94 7.65
CA ARG A 114 -5.27 8.95 7.54
C ARG A 114 -3.79 8.62 7.70
N GLU A 115 -3.33 7.52 8.27
CA GLU A 115 -1.86 7.38 8.50
C GLU A 115 -1.34 5.99 8.10
N ARG A 116 -1.20 5.81 6.78
CA ARG A 116 -0.30 4.84 6.17
C ARG A 116 1.10 5.48 6.08
N ARG A 117 2.03 5.06 6.94
CA ARG A 117 3.51 5.14 6.85
C ARG A 117 4.06 5.24 8.26
N GLY A 118 4.79 4.30 8.81
CA GLY A 118 5.11 2.94 8.41
C GLY A 118 5.64 2.25 9.65
N GLU A 119 5.39 0.97 9.78
CA GLU A 119 6.17 0.08 10.61
C GLU A 119 6.19 -1.28 9.93
N GLU A 120 7.41 -1.77 9.81
CA GLU A 120 7.88 -3.09 9.40
C GLU A 120 6.85 -4.18 9.69
N SER A 121 6.17 -4.62 8.64
CA SER A 121 5.72 -6.00 8.55
C SER A 121 6.97 -6.85 8.44
N GLU A 122 7.09 -7.91 9.23
CA GLU A 122 7.73 -9.13 8.74
C GLU A 122 7.23 -9.33 7.32
N GLU A 123 8.12 -9.17 6.32
CA GLU A 123 7.76 -9.39 4.93
C GLU A 123 7.38 -10.87 4.83
N LYS A 124 6.08 -11.16 4.97
CA LYS A 124 5.53 -12.33 4.30
C LYS A 124 5.87 -12.11 2.83
N GLY A 125 6.92 -12.79 2.39
CA GLY A 125 7.28 -12.87 0.99
C GLY A 125 6.05 -13.28 0.19
N ILE A 126 6.03 -12.88 -1.08
CA ILE A 126 4.98 -13.34 -2.00
C ILE A 126 5.10 -14.86 -2.07
N THR A 127 4.04 -15.59 -1.73
CA THR A 127 4.03 -17.05 -1.85
C THR A 127 3.81 -17.46 -3.31
N ASP A 128 4.03 -18.73 -3.62
CA ASP A 128 3.77 -19.24 -4.98
C ASP A 128 2.27 -19.16 -5.34
N GLU A 129 1.38 -19.35 -4.35
CA GLU A 129 -0.06 -19.13 -4.53
C GLU A 129 -0.38 -17.68 -4.87
N ASP A 130 0.26 -16.71 -4.19
CA ASP A 130 0.08 -15.29 -4.49
C ASP A 130 0.55 -14.95 -5.92
N LEU A 131 1.63 -15.59 -6.40
CA LEU A 131 2.10 -15.43 -7.78
C LEU A 131 1.13 -16.04 -8.79
N GLY A 132 0.56 -17.21 -8.50
CA GLY A 132 -0.47 -17.84 -9.32
C GLY A 132 -1.72 -16.95 -9.46
N ASP A 133 -2.23 -16.45 -8.33
CA ASP A 133 -3.35 -15.51 -8.30
C ASP A 133 -3.04 -14.21 -9.04
N PHE A 134 -1.81 -13.72 -8.92
CA PHE A 134 -1.36 -12.53 -9.63
C PHE A 134 -1.31 -12.72 -11.14
N TYR A 135 -0.83 -13.88 -11.62
CA TYR A 135 -0.86 -14.22 -13.03
C TYR A 135 -2.29 -14.24 -13.57
N ILE A 136 -3.21 -14.88 -12.84
CA ILE A 136 -4.63 -14.92 -13.19
C ILE A 136 -5.23 -13.50 -13.24
N LEU A 137 -4.89 -12.64 -12.27
CA LEU A 137 -5.35 -11.25 -12.22
C LEU A 137 -4.91 -10.47 -13.46
N VAL A 138 -3.62 -10.56 -13.82
CA VAL A 138 -3.04 -9.85 -14.97
C VAL A 138 -3.65 -10.35 -16.28
N SER A 139 -3.70 -11.67 -16.48
CA SER A 139 -4.25 -12.29 -17.68
C SER A 139 -5.73 -11.95 -17.89
N ARG A 140 -6.55 -12.05 -16.83
CA ARG A 140 -7.97 -11.68 -16.88
C ARG A 140 -8.14 -10.20 -17.20
N PHE A 141 -7.39 -9.32 -16.53
CA PHE A 141 -7.50 -7.88 -16.76
C PHE A 141 -7.13 -7.49 -18.20
N GLU A 142 -6.10 -8.09 -18.79
CA GLU A 142 -5.71 -7.77 -20.17
C GLU A 142 -6.81 -8.17 -21.17
N LYS A 143 -7.46 -9.33 -20.96
CA LYS A 143 -8.64 -9.76 -21.73
C LYS A 143 -9.80 -8.78 -21.57
N ASP A 144 -10.08 -8.33 -20.34
CA ASP A 144 -11.12 -7.34 -20.06
C ASP A 144 -10.83 -6.00 -20.78
N LEU A 145 -9.57 -5.56 -20.77
CA LEU A 145 -9.13 -4.35 -21.46
C LEU A 145 -9.31 -4.46 -22.97
N ARG A 146 -8.92 -5.57 -23.59
CA ARG A 146 -9.15 -5.82 -25.03
C ARG A 146 -10.63 -5.77 -25.37
N LYS A 147 -11.46 -6.48 -24.58
CA LYS A 147 -12.92 -6.50 -24.78
C LYS A 147 -13.51 -5.09 -24.66
N PHE A 148 -13.07 -4.32 -23.68
CA PHE A 148 -13.51 -2.95 -23.48
C PHE A 148 -13.13 -2.05 -24.66
N ILE A 149 -11.90 -2.14 -25.17
CA ILE A 149 -11.46 -1.38 -26.35
C ILE A 149 -12.29 -1.74 -27.58
N LYS A 150 -12.49 -3.04 -27.87
CA LYS A 150 -13.34 -3.51 -28.97
C LYS A 150 -14.76 -2.95 -28.83
N GLN A 151 -15.35 -3.03 -27.64
CA GLN A 151 -16.69 -2.53 -27.37
C GLN A 151 -16.83 -1.01 -27.60
N LYS A 152 -15.81 -0.24 -27.23
CA LYS A 152 -15.81 1.22 -27.39
C LYS A 152 -15.63 1.66 -28.84
N LEU A 153 -14.81 0.94 -29.61
CA LEU A 153 -14.61 1.21 -31.04
C LEU A 153 -15.75 0.67 -31.91
N GLY A 154 -16.51 -0.32 -31.43
CA GLY A 154 -17.65 -0.93 -32.10
C GLY A 154 -17.29 -2.11 -33.02
N SER A 155 -18.30 -2.70 -33.67
CA SER A 155 -18.12 -3.91 -34.51
C SER A 155 -17.15 -3.71 -35.68
N LYS A 156 -17.00 -2.47 -36.17
CA LYS A 156 -16.08 -2.10 -37.26
C LYS A 156 -14.72 -1.62 -36.74
N TYR A 157 -14.31 -1.99 -35.52
CA TYR A 157 -13.07 -1.48 -34.92
C TYR A 157 -11.84 -1.74 -35.79
N THR A 158 -11.69 -2.93 -36.38
CA THR A 158 -10.53 -3.26 -37.23
C THR A 158 -10.44 -2.35 -38.45
N LYS A 159 -11.57 -2.13 -39.14
CA LYS A 159 -11.62 -1.20 -40.29
C LYS A 159 -11.24 0.22 -39.87
N ARG A 160 -11.72 0.66 -38.71
CA ARG A 160 -11.39 1.99 -38.17
C ARG A 160 -9.90 2.11 -37.83
N LEU A 161 -9.33 1.11 -37.17
CA LEU A 161 -7.90 1.10 -36.84
C LEU A 161 -7.01 1.06 -38.08
N ARG A 162 -7.37 0.29 -39.11
CA ARG A 162 -6.63 0.29 -40.39
C ARG A 162 -6.61 1.67 -41.05
N ASN A 163 -7.73 2.40 -40.99
CA ASN A 163 -7.80 3.73 -41.59
C ASN A 163 -7.05 4.78 -40.77
N ASP A 164 -7.27 4.81 -39.45
CA ASP A 164 -6.78 5.90 -38.60
C ASP A 164 -5.37 5.66 -38.05
N MET A 165 -4.94 4.40 -38.00
CA MET A 165 -3.67 3.92 -37.42
C MET A 165 -3.09 2.73 -38.22
N PRO A 166 -2.86 2.87 -39.55
CA PRO A 166 -2.48 1.74 -40.42
C PRO A 166 -1.23 1.00 -39.95
N LYS A 167 -0.17 1.73 -39.58
CA LYS A 167 1.10 1.15 -39.09
C LYS A 167 0.92 0.19 -37.91
N LEU A 168 0.00 0.51 -37.00
CA LEU A 168 -0.31 -0.33 -35.84
C LEU A 168 -0.89 -1.67 -36.27
N VAL A 169 -1.78 -1.66 -37.27
CA VAL A 169 -2.43 -2.88 -37.75
C VAL A 169 -1.48 -3.69 -38.63
N GLU A 170 -0.66 -3.03 -39.45
CA GLU A 170 0.39 -3.67 -40.26
C GLU A 170 1.38 -4.44 -39.37
N GLU A 171 1.78 -3.87 -38.23
CA GLU A 171 2.65 -4.56 -37.26
C GLU A 171 1.99 -5.84 -36.71
N TRP A 172 0.70 -5.79 -36.36
CA TRP A 172 -0.04 -6.97 -35.89
C TRP A 172 -0.23 -8.04 -36.99
N GLU A 173 -0.46 -7.62 -38.23
CA GLU A 173 -0.56 -8.53 -39.37
C GLU A 173 0.80 -9.18 -39.67
N HIS A 174 1.90 -8.44 -39.52
CA HIS A 174 3.24 -9.00 -39.63
C HIS A 174 3.51 -10.05 -38.55
N LEU A 175 3.15 -9.79 -37.29
CA LEU A 175 3.28 -10.76 -36.20
C LEU A 175 2.44 -12.02 -36.45
N ARG A 176 1.21 -11.85 -36.92
CA ARG A 176 0.35 -12.97 -37.30
C ARG A 176 0.98 -13.84 -38.39
N LYS A 177 1.51 -13.22 -39.45
CA LYS A 177 2.16 -13.95 -40.53
C LYS A 177 3.38 -14.72 -40.03
N LYS A 178 4.13 -14.15 -39.08
CA LYS A 178 5.27 -14.78 -38.46
C LYS A 178 4.88 -16.02 -37.64
N ASP A 179 3.75 -15.99 -36.94
CA ASP A 179 3.20 -17.18 -36.28
C ASP A 179 2.87 -18.28 -37.30
N GLU A 180 2.24 -17.93 -38.42
CA GLU A 180 1.95 -18.87 -39.53
C GLU A 180 3.25 -19.49 -40.10
N GLU A 181 4.27 -18.66 -40.34
CA GLU A 181 5.60 -19.09 -40.83
C GLU A 181 6.31 -20.02 -39.83
N TRP A 182 6.04 -19.87 -38.53
CA TRP A 182 6.58 -20.71 -37.47
C TRP A 182 5.72 -21.96 -37.17
N GLY A 183 4.62 -22.17 -37.89
CA GLY A 183 3.69 -23.27 -37.65
C GLY A 183 2.89 -23.14 -36.35
N ILE A 184 2.78 -21.93 -35.81
CA ILE A 184 1.98 -21.60 -34.63
C ILE A 184 0.58 -21.19 -35.10
N GLU A 185 -0.48 -21.73 -34.48
CA GLU A 185 -1.85 -21.31 -34.79
C GLU A 185 -2.00 -19.80 -34.47
N PRO A 186 -2.31 -18.95 -35.46
CA PRO A 186 -2.35 -17.52 -35.22
C PRO A 186 -3.55 -17.12 -34.36
N GLU A 187 -3.38 -16.05 -33.59
CA GLU A 187 -4.46 -15.47 -32.82
C GLU A 187 -5.68 -15.11 -33.68
N LYS A 188 -6.87 -15.50 -33.21
CA LYS A 188 -8.14 -15.31 -33.94
C LYS A 188 -8.46 -13.84 -34.22
N ASP A 189 -8.11 -12.96 -33.28
CA ASP A 189 -8.34 -11.53 -33.36
C ASP A 189 -7.00 -10.78 -33.41
N LEU A 190 -6.80 -9.90 -34.40
CA LEU A 190 -5.53 -9.15 -34.54
C LEU A 190 -5.15 -8.33 -33.29
N ILE A 191 -6.13 -7.81 -32.55
CA ILE A 191 -5.87 -7.06 -31.31
C ILE A 191 -5.25 -7.92 -30.20
N ASN A 192 -5.23 -9.26 -30.33
CA ASN A 192 -4.51 -10.11 -29.36
C ASN A 192 -2.98 -9.96 -29.48
N TYR A 193 -2.46 -9.51 -30.63
CA TYR A 193 -1.04 -9.15 -30.79
C TYR A 193 -0.68 -7.79 -30.17
N ALA A 194 -1.68 -7.04 -29.70
CA ALA A 194 -1.46 -5.70 -29.18
C ALA A 194 -0.67 -5.70 -27.87
N THR A 195 0.32 -4.81 -27.81
CA THR A 195 1.02 -4.48 -26.57
C THR A 195 0.23 -3.47 -25.73
N ILE A 196 0.62 -3.29 -24.47
CA ILE A 196 0.04 -2.21 -23.63
C ILE A 196 0.30 -0.83 -24.24
N GLY A 197 1.44 -0.65 -24.92
CA GLY A 197 1.73 0.57 -25.68
C GLY A 197 0.70 0.83 -26.77
N ASN A 198 0.32 -0.21 -27.53
CA ASN A 198 -0.72 -0.11 -28.55
C ASN A 198 -2.09 0.25 -27.92
N TYR A 199 -2.47 -0.35 -26.78
CA TYR A 199 -3.71 0.03 -26.09
C TYR A 199 -3.72 1.50 -25.68
N ILE A 200 -2.60 2.00 -25.14
CA ILE A 200 -2.45 3.42 -24.78
C ILE A 200 -2.62 4.31 -26.02
N GLU A 201 -1.99 3.96 -27.13
CA GLU A 201 -2.06 4.73 -28.37
C GLU A 201 -3.49 4.79 -28.92
N ILE A 202 -4.20 3.67 -28.93
CA ILE A 202 -5.61 3.59 -29.31
C ILE A 202 -6.46 4.47 -28.39
N ILE A 203 -6.31 4.33 -27.06
CA ILE A 203 -7.09 5.10 -26.09
C ILE A 203 -6.83 6.60 -26.27
N ARG A 204 -5.58 7.00 -26.51
CA ARG A 204 -5.20 8.38 -26.79
C ARG A 204 -5.83 8.91 -28.07
N ARG A 205 -5.71 8.16 -29.17
CA ARG A 205 -6.26 8.53 -30.49
C ARG A 205 -7.77 8.75 -30.45
N TYR A 206 -8.48 7.89 -29.72
CA TYR A 206 -9.93 7.96 -29.55
C TYR A 206 -10.35 8.44 -28.15
N SER A 207 -9.58 9.34 -27.55
CA SER A 207 -9.76 9.78 -26.16
C SER A 207 -11.20 10.15 -25.79
N ARG A 208 -11.94 10.77 -26.71
CA ARG A 208 -13.36 11.14 -26.53
C ARG A 208 -14.29 9.93 -26.28
N LEU A 209 -13.94 8.73 -26.76
CA LEU A 209 -14.72 7.51 -26.53
C LEU A 209 -14.43 6.89 -25.15
N PHE A 210 -13.24 7.15 -24.63
CA PHE A 210 -12.68 6.46 -23.47
C PHE A 210 -12.66 7.31 -22.21
N THR A 211 -12.55 8.63 -22.34
CA THR A 211 -12.29 9.57 -21.25
C THR A 211 -13.10 10.83 -21.43
N GLY A 212 -13.46 11.48 -20.31
CA GLY A 212 -14.23 12.73 -20.29
C GLY A 212 -13.34 13.97 -20.17
N SER A 213 -12.06 13.80 -19.82
CA SER A 213 -11.12 14.91 -19.69
C SER A 213 -9.68 14.49 -19.98
N PRO A 214 -8.79 15.45 -20.35
CA PRO A 214 -7.36 15.18 -20.51
C PRO A 214 -6.69 14.65 -19.24
N GLN A 215 -7.14 15.09 -18.05
CA GLN A 215 -6.62 14.61 -16.78
C GLN A 215 -6.98 13.14 -16.54
N GLU A 216 -8.20 12.72 -16.90
CA GLU A 216 -8.59 11.31 -16.85
C GLU A 216 -7.75 10.48 -17.82
N LEU A 217 -7.52 10.97 -19.04
CA LEU A 217 -6.64 10.31 -20.01
C LEU A 217 -5.22 10.10 -19.46
N SER A 218 -4.60 11.15 -18.94
CA SER A 218 -3.25 11.06 -18.35
C SER A 218 -3.17 10.06 -17.20
N ALA A 219 -4.20 10.02 -16.34
CA ALA A 219 -4.28 9.06 -15.26
C ALA A 219 -4.43 7.62 -15.76
N VAL A 220 -5.26 7.38 -16.78
CA VAL A 220 -5.42 6.07 -17.42
C VAL A 220 -4.12 5.61 -18.07
N GLU A 221 -3.45 6.47 -18.84
CA GLU A 221 -2.15 6.13 -19.44
C GLU A 221 -1.11 5.75 -18.40
N THR A 222 -1.01 6.53 -17.32
CA THR A 222 -0.09 6.26 -16.21
C THR A 222 -0.38 4.89 -15.60
N LYS A 223 -1.65 4.57 -15.36
CA LYS A 223 -2.03 3.30 -14.74
C LYS A 223 -1.84 2.12 -15.68
N LEU A 224 -2.01 2.30 -16.98
CA LEU A 224 -1.65 1.27 -17.99
C LEU A 224 -0.14 1.02 -18.01
N ARG A 225 0.69 2.07 -17.91
CA ARG A 225 2.16 1.91 -17.80
C ARG A 225 2.55 1.22 -16.50
N ASP A 226 1.96 1.59 -15.37
CA ASP A 226 2.18 0.92 -14.08
C ASP A 226 1.84 -0.58 -14.17
N PHE A 227 0.70 -0.91 -14.78
CA PHE A 227 0.28 -2.28 -15.03
C PHE A 227 1.29 -3.05 -15.91
N ALA A 228 1.75 -2.43 -17.00
CA ALA A 228 2.74 -3.03 -17.90
C ALA A 228 4.08 -3.30 -17.18
N ASN A 229 4.61 -2.28 -16.50
CA ASN A 229 5.95 -2.31 -15.92
C ASN A 229 6.05 -3.16 -14.66
N TYR A 230 5.01 -3.17 -13.84
CA TYR A 230 5.03 -3.86 -12.55
C TYR A 230 4.28 -5.20 -12.54
N GLY A 231 3.40 -5.44 -13.52
CA GLY A 231 2.63 -6.68 -13.62
C GLY A 231 2.96 -7.49 -14.86
N ARG A 232 2.48 -7.03 -16.03
CA ARG A 232 2.53 -7.80 -17.28
C ARG A 232 3.94 -8.16 -17.71
N ASN A 233 4.85 -7.18 -17.78
CA ASN A 233 6.21 -7.42 -18.30
C ASN A 233 7.03 -8.32 -17.36
N PRO A 234 7.03 -8.14 -16.03
CA PRO A 234 7.68 -9.09 -15.13
C PRO A 234 7.18 -10.52 -15.31
N LEU A 235 5.86 -10.73 -15.45
CA LEU A 235 5.29 -12.07 -15.67
C LEU A 235 5.70 -12.67 -17.02
N MET A 236 5.59 -11.90 -18.11
CA MET A 236 5.89 -12.38 -19.47
C MET A 236 7.38 -12.68 -19.69
N HIS A 237 8.26 -12.07 -18.90
CA HIS A 237 9.71 -12.26 -19.01
C HIS A 237 10.30 -13.05 -17.84
N CYS A 238 9.46 -13.75 -17.06
CA CYS A 238 9.86 -14.55 -15.90
C CYS A 238 10.79 -13.79 -14.93
N ARG A 239 10.56 -12.49 -14.74
CA ARG A 239 11.36 -11.64 -13.85
C ARG A 239 10.82 -11.66 -12.43
N THR A 240 11.69 -11.41 -11.47
CA THR A 240 11.33 -11.28 -10.06
C THR A 240 10.28 -10.18 -9.84
N ILE A 241 9.16 -10.59 -9.23
CA ILE A 241 8.09 -9.71 -8.76
C ILE A 241 8.35 -9.44 -7.29
N THR A 242 8.68 -8.19 -6.94
CA THR A 242 8.81 -7.76 -5.55
C THR A 242 7.44 -7.41 -4.98
N LEU A 243 7.30 -7.38 -3.66
CA LEU A 243 6.07 -6.93 -2.98
C LEU A 243 5.60 -5.55 -3.51
N GLN A 244 6.54 -4.64 -3.71
CA GLN A 244 6.26 -3.32 -4.28
C GLN A 244 5.64 -3.43 -5.69
N LYS A 245 6.20 -4.28 -6.57
CA LYS A 245 5.67 -4.48 -7.93
C LYS A 245 4.28 -5.10 -7.89
N TYR A 246 4.11 -6.15 -7.08
CA TYR A 246 2.82 -6.83 -6.88
C TYR A 246 1.72 -5.85 -6.47
N PHE A 247 1.94 -5.07 -5.40
CA PHE A 247 0.93 -4.14 -4.91
C PHE A 247 0.71 -2.94 -5.85
N SER A 248 1.77 -2.46 -6.52
CA SER A 248 1.66 -1.40 -7.52
C SER A 248 0.80 -1.82 -8.70
N ALA A 249 1.03 -3.02 -9.24
CA ALA A 249 0.24 -3.57 -10.33
C ALA A 249 -1.21 -3.84 -9.90
N LYS A 250 -1.43 -4.41 -8.72
CA LYS A 250 -2.78 -4.65 -8.18
C LYS A 250 -3.56 -3.34 -8.00
N ALA A 251 -2.91 -2.29 -7.51
CA ALA A 251 -3.51 -0.96 -7.42
C ALA A 251 -3.84 -0.36 -8.80
N ALA A 252 -2.96 -0.54 -9.79
CA ALA A 252 -3.21 -0.11 -11.16
C ALA A 252 -4.39 -0.85 -11.80
N VAL A 253 -4.45 -2.17 -11.69
CA VAL A 253 -5.57 -3.00 -12.17
C VAL A 253 -6.88 -2.57 -11.51
N ASN A 254 -6.90 -2.38 -10.19
CA ASN A 254 -8.10 -1.94 -9.47
C ASN A 254 -8.59 -0.56 -9.93
N TYR A 255 -7.67 0.37 -10.19
CA TYR A 255 -8.04 1.68 -10.75
C TYR A 255 -8.66 1.52 -12.14
N LEU A 256 -8.01 0.75 -13.02
CA LEU A 256 -8.43 0.58 -14.41
C LEU A 256 -9.76 -0.18 -14.52
N LYS A 257 -9.99 -1.20 -13.68
CA LYS A 257 -11.29 -1.89 -13.59
C LYS A 257 -12.41 -0.93 -13.24
N LYS A 258 -12.23 -0.14 -12.18
CA LYS A 258 -13.21 0.90 -11.79
C LYS A 258 -13.43 1.93 -12.90
N TRP A 259 -12.40 2.27 -13.66
CA TRP A 259 -12.52 3.15 -14.81
C TRP A 259 -13.36 2.52 -15.94
N ILE A 260 -13.08 1.26 -16.30
CA ILE A 260 -13.85 0.48 -17.28
C ILE A 260 -15.33 0.39 -16.85
N GLU A 261 -15.59 0.09 -15.57
CA GLU A 261 -16.94 0.02 -15.01
C GLU A 261 -17.69 1.35 -15.18
N ARG A 262 -17.09 2.47 -14.75
CA ARG A 262 -17.67 3.81 -14.93
C ARG A 262 -18.00 4.09 -16.40
N LYS A 263 -17.10 3.75 -17.32
CA LYS A 263 -17.31 4.02 -18.76
C LYS A 263 -18.27 3.05 -19.44
N THR A 264 -18.61 1.94 -18.80
CA THR A 264 -19.56 0.96 -19.33
C THR A 264 -20.98 1.19 -18.79
N GLN A 265 -21.11 1.69 -17.55
CA GLN A 265 -22.41 1.97 -16.92
C GLN A 265 -23.15 3.18 -17.49
N TYR A 266 -22.45 4.18 -18.03
CA TYR A 266 -23.05 5.38 -18.67
C TYR A 266 -23.76 5.11 -20.02
N LYS A 267 -24.11 3.86 -20.32
CA LYS A 267 -24.84 3.44 -21.53
C LYS A 267 -26.26 2.91 -21.23
N ARG A 268 -26.78 3.11 -20.01
CA ARG A 268 -28.19 2.89 -19.67
C ARG A 268 -28.88 4.22 -19.47
#